data_AF-T1JP47-F1
#
_entry.id   AF-T1JP47-F1
#
_cell.length_a   1.000
_cell.length_b   1.000
_cell.length_c   1.000
_cell.angle_alpha   90.00
_cell.angle_beta   90.00
_cell.angle_gamma   90.00
#
_symmetry.space_group_name_H-M   'P 1'
#
loop_
_entity.id
_entity.type
_entity.pdbx_description
1 polymer ?
#
loop_
_entity_poly.entity_id
_entity_poly.type
_entity_poly.pdbx_seq_one_letter_code
_entity_poly.pdbx_strand_id
1 'polypeptide(L)' 'MVDLSGGGPDGLLEHGFSNSIFIIPAIIVIALISFFGYKLVQSLQDKERKKEEKKKIKQQRKEKKK' A
#
# COMPACT_ATOMS: atom_id res chain seq x y z
N MET A 1 -50.29 -21.50 -25.83
CA MET A 1 -48.83 -21.41 -26.00
C MET A 1 -48.46 -20.07 -25.39
N VAL A 2 -47.94 -20.09 -24.16
CA VAL A 2 -47.63 -18.85 -23.42
C VAL A 2 -46.38 -18.30 -24.06
N ASP A 3 -46.50 -17.10 -24.62
CA ASP A 3 -45.39 -16.43 -25.28
C ASP A 3 -44.33 -16.09 -24.23
N LEU A 4 -43.22 -16.83 -24.25
CA LEU A 4 -42.05 -16.60 -23.41
C LEU A 4 -41.21 -15.43 -23.99
N SER A 5 -41.86 -14.36 -24.44
CA SER A 5 -41.20 -13.07 -24.72
C SER A 5 -40.89 -12.34 -23.41
N GLY A 6 -40.26 -13.04 -22.47
CA GLY A 6 -39.47 -12.49 -21.37
C GLY A 6 -38.00 -12.29 -21.79
N GLY A 7 -37.70 -12.32 -23.09
CA GLY A 7 -36.41 -11.95 -23.67
C GLY A 7 -36.24 -10.44 -23.77
N GLY A 8 -36.44 -9.72 -22.67
CA GLY A 8 -35.96 -8.34 -22.57
C GLY A 8 -34.42 -8.35 -22.56
N PRO A 9 -33.74 -7.38 -23.19
CA PRO A 9 -32.27 -7.31 -23.24
C PRO A 9 -31.61 -7.08 -21.89
N ASP A 10 -32.40 -6.95 -20.83
CA ASP A 10 -31.95 -6.51 -19.52
C ASP A 10 -31.69 -7.72 -18.64
N GLY A 11 -30.72 -8.55 -19.06
CA GLY A 11 -30.13 -9.50 -18.14
C GLY A 11 -29.69 -8.75 -16.89
N LEU A 12 -30.10 -9.18 -15.71
CA LEU A 12 -29.67 -8.66 -14.39
C LEU A 12 -28.14 -8.67 -14.17
N LEU A 13 -27.37 -9.11 -15.18
CA LEU A 13 -25.91 -9.13 -15.26
C LEU A 13 -25.34 -8.06 -16.22
N GLU A 14 -26.17 -7.41 -17.04
CA GLU A 14 -25.83 -6.32 -17.97
C GLU A 14 -25.87 -4.93 -17.31
N HIS A 15 -26.20 -4.84 -16.01
CA HIS A 15 -25.83 -3.65 -15.24
C HIS A 15 -24.32 -3.74 -14.97
N GLY A 16 -23.53 -3.50 -16.02
CA GLY A 16 -22.09 -3.57 -16.01
C GLY A 16 -21.57 -2.79 -14.82
N PHE A 17 -21.13 -3.50 -13.78
CA PHE A 17 -20.35 -2.89 -12.72
C PHE A 17 -19.16 -2.26 -13.42
N SER A 18 -19.22 -0.93 -13.54
CA SER A 18 -18.22 -0.18 -14.27
C SER A 18 -16.88 -0.55 -13.66
N ASN A 19 -15.90 -1.01 -14.46
CA ASN A 19 -14.59 -1.43 -13.95
C ASN A 19 -13.98 -0.39 -12.99
N SER A 20 -14.34 0.88 -13.16
CA SER A 20 -14.12 2.00 -12.24
C SER A 20 -14.39 1.68 -10.76
N ILE A 21 -15.45 0.94 -10.43
CA ILE A 21 -15.82 0.58 -9.05
C ILE A 21 -14.76 -0.32 -8.39
N PHE A 22 -13.99 -1.08 -9.18
CA PHE A 22 -12.89 -1.92 -8.71
C PHE A 22 -11.54 -1.19 -8.83
N ILE A 23 -11.35 -0.38 -9.86
CA ILE A 23 -10.10 0.35 -10.12
C ILE A 23 -9.86 1.44 -9.06
N ILE A 24 -10.88 2.22 -8.71
CA ILE A 24 -10.76 3.31 -7.73
C ILE A 24 -10.29 2.79 -6.35
N PRO A 25 -10.94 1.80 -5.71
CA PRO A 25 -10.47 1.28 -4.44
C PRO A 25 -9.12 0.57 -4.56
N ALA A 26 -8.82 -0.09 -5.68
CA ALA A 26 -7.51 -0.71 -5.88
C ALA A 26 -6.38 0.33 -5.87
N ILE A 27 -6.56 1.48 -6.52
CA ILE A 27 -5.59 2.59 -6.50
C ILE A 27 -5.41 3.12 -5.07
N ILE A 28 -6.50 3.30 -4.31
CA ILE A 28 -6.43 3.76 -2.93
C ILE A 28 -5.63 2.77 -2.08
N VAL A 29 -5.89 1.47 -2.20
CA VAL A 29 -5.16 0.44 -1.43
C VAL A 29 -3.68 0.44 -1.80
N ILE A 30 -3.33 0.52 -3.10
CA ILE A 30 -1.94 0.59 -3.54
C ILE A 30 -1.26 1.86 -3.00
N ALA A 31 -1.94 3.00 -3.03
CA ALA A 31 -1.42 4.25 -2.49
C ALA A 31 -1.17 4.16 -0.98
N LEU A 32 -2.09 3.56 -0.22
CA LEU A 32 -1.91 3.33 1.22
C LEU A 32 -0.75 2.38 1.47
N ILE A 33 -0.67 1.24 0.79
CA ILE A 33 0.45 0.28 0.93
C ILE A 33 1.78 0.94 0.59
N SER A 34 1.82 1.76 -0.46
CA SER A 34 3.05 2.46 -0.87
C SER A 34 3.43 3.53 0.14
N PHE A 35 2.47 4.31 0.64
CA PHE A 35 2.70 5.35 1.63
C PHE A 35 3.13 4.77 2.99
N PHE A 36 2.40 3.78 3.49
CA PHE A 36 2.71 3.11 4.74
C PHE A 36 3.95 2.24 4.63
N GLY A 37 4.15 1.53 3.51
CA GLY A 37 5.35 0.76 3.23
C GLY A 37 6.60 1.63 3.18
N TYR A 38 6.54 2.76 2.45
CA TYR A 38 7.62 3.74 2.41
C TYR A 38 7.89 4.31 3.80
N LYS A 39 6.86 4.76 4.52
CA LYS A 39 6.99 5.31 5.88
C LYS A 39 7.49 4.25 6.88
N LEU A 40 7.13 2.99 6.72
CA LEU A 40 7.59 1.88 7.55
C LEU A 40 9.08 1.61 7.32
N VAL A 41 9.50 1.54 6.05
CA VAL A 41 10.92 1.38 5.67
C VAL A 41 11.74 2.57 6.16
N GLN A 42 11.22 3.79 6.01
CA GLN A 42 11.87 4.99 6.52
C GLN A 42 11.97 4.97 8.05
N SER A 43 10.90 4.57 8.74
CA SER A 43 10.88 4.41 10.21
C SER A 43 11.85 3.34 10.72
N LEU A 44 12.04 2.26 9.96
CA LEU A 44 13.03 1.22 10.25
C LEU A 44 14.46 1.75 10.06
N GLN A 45 14.74 2.42 8.94
CA GLN A 45 16.06 3.03 8.69
C GLN A 45 16.44 4.09 9.73
N ASP A 46 15.48 4.92 10.17
CA ASP A 46 15.73 5.93 11.19
C ASP A 46 16.11 5.32 12.55
N LYS A 47 15.56 4.14 12.87
CA LYS A 47 15.92 3.40 14.10
C LYS A 47 17.32 2.78 14.00
N GLU A 48 17.73 2.32 12.82
CA GLU A 48 19.06 1.74 12.62
C GLU A 48 20.16 2.81 12.60
N ARG A 49 19.94 3.93 11.90
CA ARG A 49 20.88 5.06 11.87
C ARG A 49 21.19 5.59 13.27
N LYS A 50 20.17 5.78 14.11
CA LYS A 50 20.37 6.24 15.50
C LYS A 50 21.17 5.27 16.37
N LYS A 51 21.13 3.96 16.08
CA LYS A 51 21.96 2.96 16.80
C LYS A 51 23.40 2.98 16.31
N GLU A 52 23.62 3.12 15.01
CA GLU A 52 24.95 3.24 14.43
C GLU A 52 25.67 4.52 14.87
N GLU A 53 25.00 5.68 14.85
CA GLU A 53 25.60 6.94 15.30
C GLU A 53 26.04 6.87 16.76
N LYS A 54 25.21 6.28 17.64
CA LYS A 54 25.57 6.07 19.04
C LYS A 54 26.78 5.14 19.22
N LYS A 55 26.94 4.13 18.36
CA LYS A 55 28.11 3.24 18.39
C LYS A 55 29.36 3.96 17.87
N LYS A 56 29.25 4.70 16.77
CA LYS A 56 30.35 5.49 16.18
C LYS A 56 30.88 6.56 17.14
N ILE A 57 29.99 7.29 17.83
CA ILE A 57 30.38 8.28 18.85
C ILE A 57 31.10 7.61 20.03
N LYS A 58 30.62 6.44 20.48
CA LYS A 58 31.29 5.68 21.56
C LYS A 58 32.67 5.19 21.14
N GLN A 59 32.83 4.77 19.88
CA GLN A 59 34.09 4.24 19.36
C GLN A 59 35.13 5.36 19.16
N GLN A 60 34.73 6.49 18.55
CA GLN A 60 35.58 7.67 18.42
C GLN A 60 36.03 8.24 19.77
N ARG A 61 35.17 8.22 20.79
CA ARG A 61 35.55 8.64 22.15
C ARG A 61 36.54 7.69 22.82
N LYS A 62 36.54 6.41 22.44
CA LYS A 62 37.53 5.43 22.93
C LYS A 62 38.86 5.58 22.18
N GLU A 63 38.83 5.79 20.86
CA GLU A 63 40.04 6.04 20.06
C GLU A 63 40.71 7.37 20.42
N LYS A 64 39.96 8.44 20.66
CA LYS A 64 40.52 9.74 21.10
C LYS A 64 41.08 9.72 22.53
N LYS A 65 40.77 8.70 23.32
CA LYS A 65 41.28 8.52 24.70
C LYS A 65 42.44 7.53 24.80
N LYS A 66 42.79 6.87 23.69
CA LYS A 66 43.92 5.95 23.59
C LYS A 66 45.08 6.67 22.92
#